data_AF-E2A9G7-F1
#
_entry.id   AF-E2A9G7-F1
#
_cell.length_a   1.000
_cell.length_b   1.000
_cell.length_c   1.000
_cell.angle_alpha   90.00
_cell.angle_beta   90.00
_cell.angle_gamma   90.00
#
_symmetry.space_group_name_H-M   'P 1'
#
loop_
_entity.id
_entity.type
_entity.pdbx_description
1 polymer ?
#
loop_
_entity_poly.entity_id
_entity_poly.type
_entity_poly.pdbx_seq_one_letter_code
_entity_poly.pdbx_strand_id
1 'polypeptide(L)'
;FSWSTKSTKLFLAAYSEKKLQFRDPKVKKKRLWQEIVGTLKEHGYNVSEDILDRKMRNMKRSYKTIKENNKKSTTGRGRVSWEYFDTFEEIFANDKTINPNSTL
;
A
#
# COMPACT_ATOMS: atom_id res chain seq x y z
N PHE A 1 -5.89 4.96 -16.53
CA PHE A 1 -6.63 5.33 -15.31
C PHE A 1 -5.87 6.41 -14.56
N SER A 2 -6.54 7.51 -14.18
CA SER A 2 -5.96 8.56 -13.36
C SER A 2 -6.33 8.34 -11.89
N TRP A 3 -5.34 8.33 -11.01
CA TRP A 3 -5.55 8.12 -9.57
C TRP A 3 -5.83 9.46 -8.89
N SER A 4 -7.03 9.62 -8.34
CA SER A 4 -7.37 10.73 -7.46
C SER A 4 -7.11 10.36 -6.00
N THR A 5 -7.15 11.33 -5.10
CA THR A 5 -7.09 11.08 -3.66
C THR A 5 -8.22 10.15 -3.21
N LYS A 6 -9.43 10.32 -3.74
CA LYS A 6 -10.59 9.47 -3.40
C LYS A 6 -10.38 8.02 -3.85
N SER A 7 -9.98 7.80 -5.11
CA SER A 7 -9.77 6.44 -5.61
C SER A 7 -8.57 5.75 -4.96
N THR A 8 -7.52 6.52 -4.63
CA THR A 8 -6.37 5.99 -3.89
C THR A 8 -6.75 5.61 -2.46
N LYS A 9 -7.52 6.44 -1.73
CA LYS A 9 -7.98 6.11 -0.38
C LYS A 9 -8.89 4.88 -0.36
N LEU A 10 -9.84 4.79 -1.30
CA LEU A 10 -10.70 3.62 -1.44
C LEU A 10 -9.88 2.35 -1.72
N PHE A 11 -8.91 2.44 -2.64
CA PHE A 11 -8.01 1.34 -2.93
C PHE A 11 -7.22 0.85 -1.71
N LEU A 12 -6.65 1.77 -0.94
CA LEU A 12 -5.90 1.43 0.28
C LEU A 12 -6.78 0.85 1.37
N ALA A 13 -8.01 1.37 1.55
CA ALA A 13 -8.97 0.82 2.49
C ALA A 13 -9.32 -0.63 2.14
N ALA A 14 -9.71 -0.89 0.88
CA ALA A 14 -10.03 -2.24 0.40
C ALA A 14 -8.83 -3.21 0.52
N TYR A 15 -7.60 -2.72 0.32
CA TYR A 15 -6.40 -3.51 0.55
C TYR A 15 -6.15 -3.79 2.04
N SER A 16 -6.33 -2.79 2.91
CA SER A 16 -6.12 -2.90 4.36
C SER A 16 -7.04 -3.95 4.99
N GLU A 17 -8.31 -3.99 4.59
CA GLU A 17 -9.27 -5.02 5.02
C GLU A 17 -8.80 -6.43 4.67
N LYS A 18 -8.14 -6.58 3.52
CA LYS A 18 -7.66 -7.87 2.99
C LYS A 18 -6.21 -8.16 3.34
N LYS A 19 -5.53 -7.28 4.11
CA LYS A 19 -4.07 -7.35 4.32
C LYS A 19 -3.58 -8.67 4.91
N LEU A 20 -4.38 -9.28 5.78
CA LEU A 20 -4.06 -10.59 6.38
C LEU A 20 -4.12 -11.71 5.33
N GLN A 21 -5.09 -11.66 4.42
CA GLN A 21 -5.21 -12.63 3.33
C GLN A 21 -4.08 -12.49 2.32
N PHE A 22 -3.60 -11.26 2.07
CA PHE A 22 -2.42 -11.04 1.24
C PHE A 22 -1.13 -11.63 1.82
N ARG A 23 -1.09 -11.87 3.13
CA ARG A 23 0.04 -12.52 3.83
C ARG A 23 -0.09 -14.05 3.88
N ASP A 24 -1.28 -14.59 3.65
CA ASP A 24 -1.50 -16.04 3.64
C ASP A 24 -0.95 -16.65 2.33
N PRO A 25 0.09 -17.52 2.39
CA PRO A 25 0.63 -18.16 1.20
C PRO A 25 -0.37 -19.11 0.51
N LYS A 26 -1.42 -19.57 1.20
CA LYS A 26 -2.47 -20.44 0.64
C LYS A 26 -3.48 -19.67 -0.21
N VAL A 27 -3.57 -18.35 -0.03
CA VAL A 27 -4.53 -17.51 -0.76
C VAL A 27 -3.92 -17.03 -2.07
N LYS A 28 -4.65 -17.25 -3.17
CA LYS A 28 -4.26 -16.74 -4.49
C LYS A 28 -4.42 -15.22 -4.52
N LYS A 29 -3.31 -14.49 -4.56
CA LYS A 29 -3.27 -13.01 -4.64
C LYS A 29 -4.12 -12.45 -5.78
N LYS A 30 -4.17 -13.17 -6.91
CA LYS A 30 -5.00 -12.83 -8.06
C LYS A 30 -6.48 -12.61 -7.68
N ARG A 31 -7.03 -13.51 -6.86
CA ARG A 31 -8.42 -13.41 -6.39
C ARG A 31 -8.63 -12.13 -5.58
N LEU A 32 -7.71 -11.83 -4.65
CA LEU A 32 -7.79 -10.63 -3.82
C LEU A 32 -7.75 -9.35 -4.67
N TRP A 33 -6.92 -9.32 -5.70
CA TRP A 33 -6.89 -8.19 -6.62
C TRP A 33 -8.19 -8.03 -7.40
N GLN A 34 -8.77 -9.14 -7.89
CA GLN A 34 -10.06 -9.10 -8.58
C GLN A 34 -11.19 -8.60 -7.68
N GLU A 35 -11.20 -8.98 -6.40
CA GLU A 35 -12.17 -8.47 -5.42
C GLU A 35 -12.03 -6.95 -5.25
N ILE A 36 -10.79 -6.44 -5.13
CA ILE A 36 -10.54 -4.99 -5.03
C ILE A 36 -10.93 -4.25 -6.32
N VAL A 37 -10.70 -4.86 -7.50
CA VAL A 37 -11.19 -4.33 -8.79
C VAL A 37 -12.71 -4.20 -8.75
N GLY A 38 -13.42 -5.21 -8.24
CA GLY A 38 -14.87 -5.18 -8.05
C GLY A 38 -15.32 -4.00 -7.20
N THR A 39 -14.73 -3.84 -6.02
CA THR A 39 -15.04 -2.72 -5.10
C THR A 39 -14.80 -1.36 -5.76
N LEU A 40 -13.70 -1.18 -6.49
CA LEU A 40 -13.41 0.06 -7.21
C LEU A 40 -14.42 0.32 -8.32
N LYS A 41 -14.81 -0.74 -9.06
CA LYS A 41 -15.79 -0.65 -10.15
C LYS A 41 -17.18 -0.27 -9.66
N GLU A 42 -17.61 -0.80 -8.51
CA GLU A 42 -18.88 -0.43 -7.86
C GLU A 42 -18.93 1.06 -7.50
N HIS A 43 -17.77 1.67 -7.20
CA HIS A 43 -17.64 3.10 -6.94
C HIS A 43 -17.38 3.94 -8.20
N GLY A 44 -17.56 3.35 -9.39
CA GLY A 44 -17.40 4.03 -10.68
C GLY A 44 -15.95 4.10 -11.20
N TYR A 45 -15.01 3.40 -10.58
CA TYR A 45 -13.61 3.37 -11.01
C TYR A 45 -13.29 2.12 -11.83
N ASN A 46 -13.16 2.28 -13.14
CA ASN A 46 -12.80 1.18 -14.02
C ASN A 46 -11.27 0.97 -14.08
N VAL A 47 -10.79 -0.08 -13.42
CA VAL A 47 -9.37 -0.46 -13.30
C VAL A 47 -9.18 -1.95 -13.51
N SER A 48 -8.01 -2.36 -14.00
CA SER A 48 -7.62 -3.77 -14.07
C SER A 48 -6.74 -4.16 -12.88
N GLU A 49 -6.63 -5.47 -12.62
CA GLU A 49 -5.71 -6.03 -11.63
C GLU A 49 -4.27 -5.54 -11.84
N ASP A 50 -3.80 -5.50 -13.09
CA ASP A 50 -2.43 -5.08 -13.44
C ASP A 50 -2.17 -3.61 -13.06
N ILE A 51 -3.19 -2.76 -13.18
CA ILE A 51 -3.13 -1.36 -12.77
C ILE A 51 -3.04 -1.25 -11.25
N LEU A 52 -3.82 -2.06 -10.51
CA LEU A 52 -3.78 -2.09 -9.05
C LEU A 52 -2.44 -2.59 -8.52
N ASP A 53 -1.95 -3.70 -9.07
CA ASP A 53 -0.67 -4.28 -8.67
C ASP A 53 0.48 -3.32 -8.96
N ARG A 54 0.51 -2.71 -10.16
CA ARG A 54 1.50 -1.67 -10.49
C ARG A 54 1.41 -0.48 -9.53
N LYS A 55 0.21 0.00 -9.21
CA LYS A 55 0.00 1.10 -8.26
C LYS A 55 0.54 0.73 -6.88
N MET A 56 0.20 -0.45 -6.35
CA MET A 56 0.68 -0.91 -5.03
C MET A 56 2.19 -1.06 -5.00
N ARG A 57 2.82 -1.64 -6.04
CA ARG A 57 4.28 -1.77 -6.12
C ARG A 57 4.98 -0.41 -6.08
N ASN A 58 4.46 0.58 -6.81
CA ASN A 58 4.99 1.93 -6.80
C ASN A 58 4.84 2.60 -5.43
N MET A 59 3.67 2.45 -4.80
CA MET A 59 3.42 3.02 -3.47
C MET A 59 4.30 2.39 -2.39
N LYS A 60 4.51 1.07 -2.43
CA LYS A 60 5.45 0.37 -1.54
C LYS A 60 6.88 0.88 -1.71
N ARG A 61 7.31 1.17 -2.95
CA ARG A 61 8.63 1.75 -3.22
C ARG A 61 8.76 3.15 -2.60
N SER A 62 7.79 4.03 -2.85
CA SER A 62 7.75 5.38 -2.25
C SER A 62 7.81 5.31 -0.73
N TYR A 63 6.99 4.45 -0.13
CA TYR A 63 6.98 4.23 1.32
C TYR A 63 8.36 3.80 1.85
N LYS A 64 9.00 2.80 1.24
CA LYS A 64 10.35 2.36 1.64
C LYS A 64 11.36 3.52 1.56
N THR A 65 11.39 4.24 0.43
CA THR A 65 12.31 5.38 0.24
C THR A 65 12.09 6.48 1.28
N ILE A 66 10.82 6.84 1.55
CA ILE A 66 10.49 7.86 2.56
C ILE A 66 10.91 7.38 3.95
N LYS A 67 10.60 6.13 4.30
CA LYS A 67 10.94 5.55 5.60
C LYS A 67 12.45 5.51 5.83
N GLU A 68 13.22 5.10 4.83
CA GLU A 68 14.69 5.10 4.88
C GLU A 68 15.27 6.51 5.00
N ASN A 69 14.77 7.48 4.22
CA ASN A 69 15.22 8.87 4.31
C ASN A 69 14.91 9.47 5.68
N ASN A 70 13.71 9.22 6.22
CA ASN A 70 13.30 9.69 7.53
C ASN A 70 14.11 9.04 8.66
N LYS A 71 14.57 7.78 8.50
CA LYS A 71 15.48 7.12 9.45
C LYS A 71 16.89 7.73 9.43
N LYS A 72 17.39 8.16 8.27
CA LYS A 72 18.72 8.75 8.11
C LYS A 72 18.80 10.20 8.62
N SER A 73 17.69 10.93 8.61
CA SER A 73 17.62 12.29 9.15
C SER A 73 17.54 12.26 10.68
N THR A 74 18.69 12.33 11.36
CA THR A 74 18.79 12.40 12.83
C THR A 74 18.36 13.75 13.41
N THR A 75 18.30 14.80 12.59
CA THR A 75 17.97 16.17 13.01
C THR A 75 16.55 16.60 12.62
N GLY A 76 15.76 15.73 11.99
CA GLY A 76 14.41 16.04 11.51
C GLY A 76 14.35 16.95 10.27
N ARG A 77 15.45 17.64 9.92
CA ARG A 77 15.58 18.41 8.68
C ARG A 77 15.57 17.45 7.49
N GLY A 78 14.61 17.63 6.58
CA GLY A 78 14.47 16.80 5.38
C GLY A 78 13.53 15.59 5.50
N ARG A 79 12.71 15.53 6.57
CA ARG A 79 11.65 14.52 6.67
C ARG A 79 10.68 14.67 5.50
N VAL A 80 10.55 13.63 4.69
CA VAL A 80 9.60 13.63 3.56
C VAL A 80 8.21 13.28 4.12
N SER A 81 7.25 14.19 3.94
CA SER A 81 5.84 13.93 4.22
C SER A 81 5.17 13.36 2.98
N TRP A 82 4.32 12.35 3.19
CA TRP A 82 3.52 11.75 2.13
C TRP A 82 2.14 11.45 2.69
N GLU A 83 1.09 11.88 1.97
CA GLU A 83 -0.30 11.83 2.45
C GLU A 83 -0.74 10.40 2.83
N TYR A 84 -0.14 9.37 2.24
CA TYR A 84 -0.47 7.97 2.50
C TYR A 84 0.54 7.29 3.44
N PHE A 85 1.49 8.02 4.03
CA PHE A 85 2.54 7.44 4.85
C PHE A 85 1.97 6.74 6.08
N ASP A 86 1.08 7.40 6.83
CA ASP A 86 0.50 6.84 8.05
C ASP A 86 -0.36 5.60 7.75
N THR A 87 -1.17 5.66 6.69
CA THR A 87 -1.91 4.48 6.21
C THR A 87 -0.98 3.32 5.85
N PHE A 88 0.19 3.61 5.26
CA PHE A 88 1.18 2.57 4.96
C PHE A 88 1.90 2.05 6.20
N GLU A 89 2.18 2.88 7.21
CA GLU A 89 2.67 2.41 8.51
C GLU A 89 1.65 1.46 9.15
N GLU A 90 0.36 1.78 9.17
CA GLU A 90 -0.68 0.89 9.75
C GLU A 90 -0.79 -0.47 9.03
N ILE A 91 -0.55 -0.50 7.72
CA ILE A 91 -0.61 -1.73 6.93
C ILE A 91 0.69 -2.52 7.06
N PHE A 92 1.85 -1.86 7.01
CA PHE A 92 3.16 -2.48 6.78
C PHE A 92 4.19 -2.30 7.90
N ALA A 93 3.91 -1.59 8.98
CA ALA A 93 4.87 -1.40 10.09
C ALA A 93 5.43 -2.75 10.57
N ASN A 94 4.56 -3.74 10.77
CA ASN A 94 4.93 -5.08 11.23
C ASN A 94 5.18 -6.08 10.09
N ASP A 95 5.23 -5.62 8.83
CA ASP A 95 5.45 -6.50 7.69
C ASP A 95 6.95 -6.74 7.47
N LYS A 96 7.43 -7.92 7.87
CA LYS A 96 8.85 -8.30 7.75
C LYS A 96 9.35 -8.31 6.29
N THR A 97 8.45 -8.40 5.30
CA THR A 97 8.82 -8.33 3.87
C THR A 97 9.13 -6.90 3.40
N ILE A 98 8.64 -5.91 4.15
CA ILE A 98 8.88 -4.48 3.89
C ILE A 98 9.90 -3.91 4.88
N ASN A 99 9.86 -4.35 6.14
CA ASN A 99 10.75 -3.96 7.22
C ASN A 99 11.52 -5.19 7.73
N PRO A 100 12.63 -5.61 7.07
CA PRO A 100 13.41 -6.77 7.50
C PRO A 100 14.06 -6.58 8.88
N ASN A 101 14.17 -5.33 9.37
CA ASN A 101 14.76 -5.00 10.67
C ASN A 101 13.70 -4.74 11.76
N SER A 102 12.43 -5.11 11.54
CA SER A 102 11.40 -5.01 12.59
C SER A 102 11.58 -6.18 13.57
N THR A 103 12.56 -6.04 14.46
CA THR A 103 12.76 -6.94 15.60
C THR A 103 11.65 -6.67 16.62
N LEU A 104 10.98 -7.74 17.05
CA LEU A 104 10.10 -7.75 18.23
C LEU A 104 10.85 -7.24 19.46
#